data_AF-A0A8T0C8K7-F1
#
_entry.id   AF-A0A8T0C8K7-F1
#
_cell.length_a   1.000
_cell.length_b   1.000
_cell.length_c   1.000
_cell.angle_alpha   90.00
_cell.angle_beta   90.00
_cell.angle_gamma   90.00
#
_symmetry.space_group_name_H-M   'P 1'
#
loop_
_entity.id
_entity.type
_entity.pdbx_description
1 polymer ?
#
loop_
_entity_poly.entity_id
_entity_poly.type
_entity_poly.pdbx_seq_one_letter_code
_entity_poly.pdbx_strand_id
1 'polypeptide(L)'
;MKKLLLYLILLSIIITALFKTTSYWPETKVKHLVYVYIYSHQYIDAMKEVEKKGYVSIQWLGKSSLREESSLAWVAGEPKYKKVDKPDLSRIVKPFEDSAIHALWLQNYRGAWLVRKAFSYKGENGIGEGMYAFGNVNPKDVCLPNTHCVEHLFGQWYVIKN
;
A
#
# COMPACT_ATOMS: atom_id res chain seq x y z
N MET A 1 2.37 -41.16 -9.60
CA MET A 1 2.79 -39.94 -10.31
C MET A 1 1.62 -39.09 -10.84
N LYS A 2 0.70 -39.62 -11.70
CA LYS A 2 -0.42 -38.82 -12.25
C LYS A 2 -1.33 -38.18 -11.19
N LYS A 3 -1.67 -38.90 -10.11
CA LYS A 3 -2.48 -38.36 -9.00
C LYS A 3 -1.77 -37.24 -8.23
N LEU A 4 -0.46 -37.38 -7.98
CA LEU A 4 0.36 -36.36 -7.30
C LEU A 4 0.41 -35.05 -8.10
N LEU A 5 0.60 -35.16 -9.42
CA LEU A 5 0.57 -34.01 -10.33
C LEU A 5 -0.80 -33.32 -10.31
N LEU A 6 -1.89 -34.11 -10.29
CA LEU A 6 -3.25 -33.58 -10.20
C LEU A 6 -3.48 -32.82 -8.89
N TYR A 7 -2.99 -33.35 -7.76
CA TYR A 7 -3.08 -32.67 -6.47
C TYR A 7 -2.27 -31.38 -6.44
N LEU A 8 -1.08 -31.34 -7.05
CA LEU A 8 -0.27 -30.12 -7.14
C LEU A 8 -0.93 -29.05 -8.02
N ILE A 9 -1.53 -29.46 -9.15
CA ILE A 9 -2.28 -28.55 -10.02
C ILE A 9 -3.50 -28.01 -9.27
N LEU A 10 -4.26 -28.87 -8.60
CA LEU A 10 -5.44 -28.46 -7.83
C LEU A 10 -5.06 -27.51 -6.68
N LEU A 11 -3.97 -27.82 -5.96
CA LEU A 11 -3.43 -26.96 -4.91
C LEU A 11 -3.01 -25.59 -5.47
N SER A 12 -2.35 -25.56 -6.62
CA SER A 12 -1.97 -24.32 -7.30
C SER A 12 -3.19 -23.47 -7.68
N ILE A 13 -4.25 -24.10 -8.19
CA ILE A 13 -5.51 -23.41 -8.51
C ILE A 13 -6.15 -22.83 -7.25
N ILE A 14 -6.22 -23.61 -6.16
CA ILE A 14 -6.77 -23.17 -4.88
C ILE A 14 -5.97 -22.00 -4.32
N ILE A 15 -4.63 -22.09 -4.34
CA ILE A 15 -3.73 -21.01 -3.89
C ILE A 15 -3.96 -19.74 -4.72
N THR A 16 -4.05 -19.87 -6.05
CA THR A 16 -4.30 -18.74 -6.95
C THR A 16 -5.66 -18.10 -6.69
N ALA A 17 -6.69 -18.91 -6.43
CA ALA A 17 -8.02 -18.43 -6.08
C ALA A 17 -8.04 -17.72 -4.71
N LEU A 18 -7.35 -18.28 -3.71
CA LEU A 18 -7.20 -17.66 -2.39
C LEU A 18 -6.57 -16.27 -2.51
N PHE A 19 -5.51 -16.12 -3.31
CA PHE A 19 -4.88 -14.82 -3.54
C PHE A 19 -5.83 -13.79 -4.16
N LYS A 20 -6.67 -14.18 -5.12
CA LYS A 20 -7.67 -13.29 -5.74
C LYS A 20 -8.79 -12.85 -4.77
N THR A 21 -9.05 -13.65 -3.73
CA THR A 21 -10.13 -13.35 -2.76
C THR A 21 -9.66 -12.58 -1.53
N THR A 22 -8.34 -12.34 -1.38
CA THR A 22 -7.75 -11.66 -0.22
C THR A 22 -8.43 -10.32 0.11
N SER A 23 -8.85 -9.56 -0.89
CA SER A 23 -9.58 -8.29 -0.70
C SER A 23 -10.88 -8.44 0.12
N TYR A 24 -11.55 -9.59 0.05
CA TYR A 24 -12.81 -9.87 0.73
C TYR A 24 -12.66 -10.50 2.12
N TRP A 25 -11.43 -10.80 2.55
CA TRP A 25 -11.19 -11.40 3.85
C TRP A 25 -11.48 -10.41 4.98
N PRO A 26 -11.82 -10.89 6.19
CA PRO A 26 -11.92 -10.01 7.35
C PRO A 26 -10.58 -9.31 7.62
N GLU A 27 -10.65 -8.06 8.11
CA GLU A 27 -9.48 -7.24 8.45
C GLU A 27 -8.71 -7.83 9.63
N THR A 28 -7.81 -8.76 9.30
CA THR A 28 -7.00 -9.54 10.25
C THR A 28 -5.52 -9.35 9.93
N LYS A 29 -4.65 -9.61 10.90
CA LYS A 29 -3.19 -9.59 10.69
C LYS A 29 -2.78 -10.47 9.50
N VAL A 30 -3.40 -11.66 9.36
CA VAL A 30 -3.10 -12.61 8.28
C VAL A 30 -3.43 -12.01 6.91
N LYS A 31 -4.58 -11.34 6.76
CA LYS A 31 -4.94 -10.64 5.52
C LYS A 31 -3.88 -9.62 5.14
N HIS A 32 -3.49 -8.75 6.09
CA HIS A 32 -2.48 -7.72 5.84
C HIS A 32 -1.11 -8.31 5.51
N LEU A 33 -0.69 -9.36 6.22
CA LEU A 33 0.56 -10.06 5.95
C LEU A 33 0.57 -10.61 4.52
N VAL A 34 -0.47 -11.33 4.12
CA VAL A 34 -0.57 -11.91 2.77
C VAL A 34 -0.61 -10.81 1.71
N TYR A 35 -1.44 -9.78 1.89
CA TYR A 35 -1.55 -8.68 0.96
C TYR A 35 -0.20 -7.96 0.77
N VAL A 36 0.43 -7.54 1.87
CA VAL A 36 1.72 -6.84 1.81
C VAL A 36 2.80 -7.76 1.24
N TYR A 37 2.79 -9.05 1.56
CA TYR A 37 3.74 -9.99 0.98
C TYR A 37 3.65 -10.02 -0.56
N ILE A 38 2.43 -10.14 -1.12
CA ILE A 38 2.19 -10.17 -2.58
C ILE A 38 2.66 -8.87 -3.26
N TYR A 39 2.37 -7.72 -2.67
CA TYR A 39 2.58 -6.41 -3.31
C TYR A 39 3.86 -5.68 -2.86
N SER A 40 4.60 -6.22 -1.90
CA SER A 40 5.76 -5.56 -1.27
C SER A 40 6.80 -5.10 -2.28
N HIS A 41 7.18 -5.96 -3.24
CA HIS A 41 8.15 -5.62 -4.28
C HIS A 41 7.69 -4.43 -5.13
N GLN A 42 6.42 -4.44 -5.57
CA GLN A 42 5.86 -3.35 -6.36
C GLN A 42 5.85 -2.04 -5.59
N TYR A 43 5.45 -2.06 -4.31
CA TYR A 43 5.51 -0.87 -3.46
C TYR A 43 6.93 -0.36 -3.23
N ILE A 44 7.89 -1.26 -2.97
CA ILE A 44 9.30 -0.87 -2.77
C ILE A 44 9.89 -0.23 -4.02
N ASP A 45 9.61 -0.79 -5.20
CA ASP A 45 10.11 -0.23 -6.46
C ASP A 45 9.45 1.12 -6.77
N ALA A 46 8.15 1.26 -6.46
CA ALA A 46 7.45 2.54 -6.54
C ALA A 46 8.07 3.59 -5.62
N MET A 47 8.37 3.24 -4.37
CA MET A 47 9.03 4.14 -3.40
C MET A 47 10.39 4.61 -3.94
N LYS A 48 11.21 3.69 -4.47
CA LYS A 48 12.51 4.04 -5.08
C LYS A 48 12.36 4.97 -6.28
N GLU A 49 11.37 4.73 -7.15
CA GLU A 49 11.12 5.61 -8.30
C GLU A 49 10.63 7.00 -7.87
N VAL A 50 9.80 7.07 -6.82
CA VAL A 50 9.39 8.34 -6.21
C VAL A 50 10.62 9.10 -5.68
N GLU A 51 11.53 8.43 -4.98
CA GLU A 51 12.79 9.02 -4.49
C GLU A 51 13.68 9.51 -5.64
N LYS A 52 13.85 8.69 -6.70
CA LYS A 52 14.65 9.06 -7.88
C LYS A 52 14.12 10.31 -8.59
N LYS A 53 12.80 10.50 -8.59
CA LYS A 53 12.14 11.70 -9.13
C LYS A 53 12.24 12.91 -8.20
N GLY A 54 12.81 12.75 -7.00
CA GLY A 54 12.94 13.81 -5.98
C GLY A 54 11.64 14.11 -5.24
N TYR A 55 10.61 13.29 -5.41
CA TYR A 55 9.33 13.45 -4.74
C TYR A 55 9.41 12.87 -3.32
N VAL A 56 8.70 13.50 -2.39
CA VAL A 56 8.51 13.00 -1.01
C VAL A 56 7.10 12.46 -0.79
N SER A 57 6.16 12.80 -1.67
CA SER A 57 4.83 12.24 -1.65
C SER A 57 4.23 12.25 -3.04
N ILE A 58 3.41 11.23 -3.33
CA ILE A 58 2.59 11.15 -4.52
C ILE A 58 1.17 10.71 -4.17
N GLN A 59 0.24 11.10 -5.03
CA GLN A 59 -1.11 10.57 -5.07
C GLN A 59 -1.46 10.28 -6.51
N TRP A 60 -1.90 9.06 -6.76
CA TRP A 60 -2.45 8.63 -8.03
C TRP A 60 -3.82 7.98 -7.81
N LEU A 61 -4.75 8.35 -8.67
CA LEU A 61 -6.08 7.79 -8.78
C LEU A 61 -6.27 7.39 -10.23
N GLY A 62 -6.37 6.09 -10.49
CA GLY A 62 -6.63 5.55 -11.81
C GLY A 62 -8.00 5.97 -12.35
N LYS A 63 -8.13 5.93 -13.68
CA LYS A 63 -9.39 6.21 -14.36
C LYS A 63 -10.45 5.16 -14.00
N SER A 64 -11.68 5.62 -13.79
CA SER A 64 -12.87 4.76 -13.62
C SER A 64 -14.04 5.33 -14.42
N SER A 65 -15.17 4.63 -14.46
CA SER A 65 -16.39 5.11 -15.11
C SER A 65 -16.95 6.41 -14.52
N LEU A 66 -16.58 6.73 -13.27
CA LEU A 66 -17.07 7.89 -12.52
C LEU A 66 -16.02 8.99 -12.31
N ARG A 67 -14.77 8.75 -12.71
CA ARG A 67 -13.64 9.63 -12.36
C ARG A 67 -12.53 9.57 -13.39
N GLU A 68 -12.09 10.74 -13.83
CA GLU A 68 -10.87 10.89 -14.64
C GLU A 68 -9.61 10.64 -13.80
N GLU A 69 -8.56 10.20 -14.47
CA GLU A 69 -7.28 9.95 -13.81
C GLU A 69 -6.73 11.23 -13.16
N SER A 70 -6.13 11.11 -11.97
CA SER A 70 -5.51 12.23 -11.26
C SER A 70 -4.15 11.85 -10.70
N SER A 71 -3.16 12.69 -10.97
CA SER A 71 -1.78 12.53 -10.51
C SER A 71 -1.28 13.79 -9.81
N LEU A 72 -0.81 13.64 -8.57
CA LEU A 72 -0.25 14.71 -7.74
C LEU A 72 1.08 14.26 -7.15
N ALA A 73 2.02 15.19 -6.99
CA ALA A 73 3.29 14.95 -6.34
C ALA A 73 3.75 16.18 -5.56
N TRP A 74 4.60 15.93 -4.57
CA TRP A 74 5.21 16.96 -3.75
C TRP A 74 6.70 16.69 -3.59
N VAL A 75 7.49 17.76 -3.54
CA VAL A 75 8.91 17.73 -3.18
C VAL A 75 9.11 18.31 -1.79
N ALA A 76 10.23 17.95 -1.15
CA ALA A 76 10.66 18.58 0.10
C ALA A 76 10.76 20.10 -0.08
N GLY A 77 10.27 20.85 0.91
CA GLY A 77 10.34 22.31 0.89
C GLY A 77 10.17 22.86 2.30
N GLU A 78 10.84 23.98 2.56
CA GLU A 78 10.66 24.76 3.79
C GLU A 78 9.87 26.04 3.48
N PRO A 79 8.90 26.44 4.33
CA PRO A 79 8.43 25.75 5.55
C PRO A 79 7.42 24.62 5.28
N LYS A 80 7.03 24.39 4.02
CA LYS A 80 6.04 23.39 3.62
C LYS A 80 6.46 22.69 2.33
N TYR A 81 5.99 21.46 2.16
CA TYR A 81 6.11 20.71 0.90
C TYR A 81 5.59 21.52 -0.29
N LYS A 82 6.33 21.48 -1.40
CA LYS A 82 5.96 22.19 -2.63
C LYS A 82 5.28 21.20 -3.57
N LYS A 83 4.07 21.55 -4.03
CA LYS A 83 3.36 20.78 -5.04
C LYS A 83 4.08 20.91 -6.38
N VAL A 84 4.22 19.80 -7.09
CA VAL A 84 4.78 19.77 -8.45
C VAL A 84 3.67 20.01 -9.45
N ASP A 85 3.88 20.94 -10.38
CA ASP A 85 2.96 21.17 -11.49
C ASP A 85 3.13 20.05 -12.53
N LYS A 86 2.03 19.36 -12.85
CA LYS A 86 1.98 18.25 -13.84
C LYS A 86 3.07 17.19 -13.62
N PRO A 87 3.05 16.46 -12.49
CA PRO A 87 4.07 15.46 -12.19
C PRO A 87 3.98 14.27 -13.14
N ASP A 88 5.15 13.79 -13.60
CA ASP A 88 5.25 12.52 -14.31
C ASP A 88 5.31 11.35 -13.32
N LEU A 89 4.21 10.61 -13.20
CA LEU A 89 4.08 9.40 -12.39
C LEU A 89 4.04 8.10 -13.21
N SER A 90 4.19 8.18 -14.54
CA SER A 90 3.95 7.05 -15.46
C SER A 90 4.72 5.77 -15.09
N ARG A 91 6.02 5.90 -14.81
CA ARG A 91 6.87 4.77 -14.39
C ARG A 91 6.52 4.21 -13.01
N ILE A 92 5.94 5.04 -12.15
CA ILE A 92 5.58 4.66 -10.78
C ILE A 92 4.25 3.90 -10.78
N VAL A 93 3.27 4.33 -11.58
CA VAL A 93 1.89 3.82 -11.52
C VAL A 93 1.62 2.66 -12.46
N LYS A 94 2.38 2.52 -13.56
CA LYS A 94 2.19 1.46 -14.55
C LYS A 94 2.10 0.03 -13.96
N PRO A 95 2.96 -0.38 -13.00
CA PRO A 95 2.83 -1.70 -12.39
C PRO A 95 1.52 -1.91 -11.60
N PHE A 96 0.91 -0.82 -11.12
CA PHE A 96 -0.35 -0.85 -10.38
C PHE A 96 -1.55 -0.84 -11.32
N GLU A 97 -1.48 -0.12 -12.44
CA GLU A 97 -2.49 -0.16 -13.52
C GLU A 97 -2.72 -1.57 -14.05
N ASP A 98 -1.65 -2.33 -14.21
CA ASP A 98 -1.69 -3.73 -14.65
C ASP A 98 -2.18 -4.70 -13.54
N SER A 99 -2.46 -4.17 -12.34
CA SER A 99 -2.88 -4.92 -11.15
C SER A 99 -4.30 -4.55 -10.69
N ALA A 100 -4.75 -5.15 -9.60
CA ALA A 100 -6.04 -4.79 -8.97
C ALA A 100 -5.99 -3.50 -8.13
N ILE A 101 -4.91 -2.72 -8.20
CA ILE A 101 -4.69 -1.50 -7.41
C ILE A 101 -4.96 -0.28 -8.29
N HIS A 102 -6.09 0.39 -8.06
CA HIS A 102 -6.53 1.55 -8.84
C HIS A 102 -6.20 2.90 -8.19
N ALA A 103 -5.52 2.89 -7.05
CA ALA A 103 -5.13 4.10 -6.36
C ALA A 103 -3.86 3.87 -5.54
N LEU A 104 -3.01 4.90 -5.48
CA LEU A 104 -1.73 4.85 -4.80
C LEU A 104 -1.48 6.17 -4.08
N TRP A 105 -1.24 6.09 -2.77
CA TRP A 105 -0.77 7.23 -1.97
C TRP A 105 0.51 6.84 -1.27
N LEU A 106 1.63 7.40 -1.72
CA LEU A 106 2.93 7.19 -1.08
C LEU A 106 3.38 8.48 -0.42
N GLN A 107 3.92 8.36 0.78
CA GLN A 107 4.48 9.48 1.52
C GLN A 107 5.70 9.04 2.32
N ASN A 108 6.84 9.69 2.08
CA ASN A 108 7.99 9.58 2.96
C ASN A 108 7.77 10.46 4.18
N TYR A 109 7.92 9.88 5.36
CA TYR A 109 7.79 10.58 6.62
C TYR A 109 8.76 10.01 7.65
N ARG A 110 9.70 10.84 8.10
CA ARG A 110 10.66 10.54 9.19
C ARG A 110 11.38 9.18 9.05
N GLY A 111 11.78 8.82 7.83
CA GLY A 111 12.52 7.58 7.58
C GLY A 111 11.64 6.33 7.38
N ALA A 112 10.33 6.50 7.24
CA ALA A 112 9.42 5.46 6.79
C ALA A 112 8.63 5.91 5.56
N TRP A 113 8.32 4.95 4.68
CA TRP A 113 7.37 5.12 3.60
C TRP A 113 5.99 4.65 4.04
N LEU A 114 5.00 5.53 3.89
CA LEU A 114 3.60 5.24 4.19
C LEU A 114 2.84 4.99 2.89
N VAL A 115 2.19 3.83 2.79
CA VAL A 115 1.14 3.54 1.81
C VAL A 115 -0.19 3.93 2.46
N ARG A 116 -0.66 5.15 2.17
CA ARG A 116 -1.86 5.71 2.81
C ARG A 116 -3.13 5.19 2.15
N LYS A 117 -4.23 5.18 2.91
CA LYS A 117 -5.57 4.77 2.43
C LYS A 117 -5.54 3.39 1.76
N ALA A 118 -4.70 2.49 2.26
CA ALA A 118 -4.43 1.20 1.63
C ALA A 118 -5.59 0.21 1.80
N PHE A 119 -6.38 0.38 2.86
CA PHE A 119 -7.57 -0.41 3.14
C PHE A 119 -8.52 0.39 4.04
N SER A 120 -9.75 -0.08 4.17
CA SER A 120 -10.71 0.44 5.14
C SER A 120 -10.96 -0.62 6.21
N TYR A 121 -11.17 -0.21 7.45
CA TYR A 121 -11.54 -1.11 8.54
C TYR A 121 -12.66 -0.48 9.37
N LYS A 122 -13.44 -1.33 10.02
CA LYS A 122 -14.45 -0.90 10.99
C LYS A 122 -13.81 -0.86 12.37
N GLY A 123 -13.65 0.33 12.93
CA GLY A 123 -13.22 0.56 14.31
C GLY A 123 -14.40 0.93 15.22
N GLU A 124 -14.11 1.22 16.48
CA GLU A 124 -15.10 1.64 17.47
C GLU A 124 -15.81 2.95 17.08
N ASN A 125 -15.10 3.85 16.40
CA ASN A 125 -15.58 5.17 15.99
C ASN A 125 -16.13 5.23 14.55
N GLY A 126 -16.36 4.08 13.89
CA GLY A 126 -16.87 3.99 12.52
C GLY A 126 -15.90 3.38 11.52
N ILE A 127 -15.97 3.80 10.25
CA ILE A 127 -15.07 3.32 9.19
C ILE A 127 -13.81 4.18 9.17
N GLY A 128 -12.65 3.56 9.41
CA GLY A 128 -11.34 4.18 9.34
C GLY A 128 -10.57 3.79 8.08
N GLU A 129 -9.57 4.61 7.72
CA GLU A 129 -8.63 4.33 6.63
C GLU A 129 -7.30 3.83 7.21
N GLY A 130 -6.93 2.61 6.84
CA GLY A 130 -5.69 1.98 7.27
C GLY A 130 -4.51 2.32 6.37
N MET A 131 -3.30 2.10 6.89
CA MET A 131 -2.06 2.32 6.16
C MET A 131 -1.12 1.13 6.29
N TYR A 132 -0.25 0.97 5.31
CA TYR A 132 0.96 0.17 5.47
C TYR A 132 2.16 1.09 5.60
N ALA A 133 3.18 0.64 6.32
CA ALA A 133 4.42 1.37 6.45
C ALA A 133 5.62 0.46 6.20
N PHE A 134 6.62 0.99 5.51
CA PHE A 134 7.89 0.32 5.23
C PHE A 134 9.05 1.18 5.76
N GLY A 135 9.91 0.60 6.59
CA GLY A 135 11.07 1.28 7.19
C GLY A 135 10.95 1.43 8.71
N ASN A 136 11.56 2.49 9.26
CA ASN A 136 11.59 2.71 10.72
C ASN A 136 10.36 3.49 11.19
N VAL A 137 9.36 2.79 11.72
CA VAL A 137 8.11 3.39 12.19
C VAL A 137 8.18 3.65 13.68
N ASN A 138 8.07 4.91 14.10
CA ASN A 138 7.88 5.28 15.49
C ASN A 138 6.37 5.44 15.77
N PRO A 139 5.74 4.61 16.62
CA PRO A 139 4.31 4.71 16.93
C PRO A 139 3.88 6.10 17.41
N LYS A 140 4.76 6.84 18.10
CA LYS A 140 4.46 8.22 18.57
C LYS A 140 4.22 9.22 17.43
N ASP A 141 4.70 8.91 16.23
CA ASP A 141 4.64 9.79 15.08
C ASP A 141 3.43 9.51 14.17
N VAL A 142 2.78 8.36 14.33
CA VAL A 142 1.69 7.88 13.46
C VAL A 142 0.42 7.48 14.19
N CYS A 143 0.51 7.18 15.49
CA CYS A 143 -0.64 6.86 16.34
C CYS A 143 -1.19 8.09 17.04
N LEU A 144 -2.48 8.04 17.38
CA LEU A 144 -3.05 8.90 18.40
C LEU A 144 -2.39 8.62 19.77
N PRO A 145 -2.34 9.61 20.68
CA PRO A 145 -1.83 9.39 22.03
C PRO A 145 -2.53 8.24 22.73
N ASN A 146 -1.76 7.37 23.38
CA ASN A 146 -2.24 6.20 24.13
C ASN A 146 -2.97 5.12 23.30
N THR A 147 -2.75 5.05 21.97
CA THR A 147 -3.29 3.97 21.14
C THR A 147 -2.20 3.02 20.63
N HIS A 148 -2.51 1.73 20.63
CA HIS A 148 -1.69 0.71 19.97
C HIS A 148 -2.16 0.53 18.53
N CYS A 149 -1.72 1.44 17.64
CA CYS A 149 -2.17 1.48 16.25
C CYS A 149 -1.24 0.75 15.27
N VAL A 150 0.01 0.50 15.66
CA VAL A 150 1.04 -0.13 14.79
C VAL A 150 1.20 -1.60 15.14
N GLU A 151 1.13 -2.45 14.12
CA GLU A 151 1.40 -3.88 14.24
C GLU A 151 2.43 -4.32 13.18
N HIS A 152 3.47 -5.03 13.63
CA HIS A 152 4.48 -5.61 12.73
C HIS A 152 3.92 -6.78 11.92
N LEU A 153 4.26 -6.82 10.63
CA LEU A 153 3.88 -7.90 9.72
C LEU A 153 5.06 -8.84 9.46
N PHE A 154 6.11 -8.36 8.78
CA PHE A 154 7.34 -9.08 8.48
C PHE A 154 8.41 -8.10 8.00
N GLY A 155 9.70 -8.45 8.11
CA GLY A 155 10.79 -7.57 7.67
C GLY A 155 10.65 -6.17 8.26
N GLN A 156 10.65 -5.14 7.40
CA GLN A 156 10.41 -3.74 7.76
C GLN A 156 8.97 -3.26 7.52
N TRP A 157 8.02 -4.18 7.32
CA TRP A 157 6.62 -3.87 7.04
C TRP A 157 5.75 -3.89 8.29
N TYR A 158 4.89 -2.87 8.38
CA TYR A 158 3.92 -2.68 9.44
C TYR A 158 2.55 -2.36 8.87
N VAL A 159 1.51 -2.72 9.61
CA VAL A 159 0.14 -2.23 9.40
C VAL A 159 -0.20 -1.21 10.47
N ILE A 160 -0.90 -0.14 10.08
CA ILE A 160 -1.31 0.95 10.95
C ILE A 160 -2.83 1.11 10.87
N LYS A 161 -3.51 1.04 12.03
CA LYS A 161 -4.96 1.18 12.21
C LYS A 161 -5.25 2.16 13.36
N ASN A 162 -5.69 3.37 13.04
CA ASN A 162 -5.93 4.47 13.99
C ASN A 162 -7.35 4.59 14.54
#